data_AF-A0A759P810-F1
#
_entry.id   AF-A0A759P810-F1
#
_cell.length_a   1.000
_cell.length_b   1.000
_cell.length_c   1.000
_cell.angle_alpha   90.00
_cell.angle_beta   90.00
_cell.angle_gamma   90.00
#
_symmetry.space_group_name_H-M   'P 1'
#
loop_
_entity.id
_entity.type
_entity.pdbx_description
1 polymer ?
#
loop_
_entity_poly.entity_id
_entity_poly.type
_entity_poly.pdbx_seq_one_letter_code
_entity_poly.pdbx_strand_id
1 'polypeptide(L)'
;VNNLTPLKLVVNSGNGAAGPVIDAIEARLKALGAPVEFIKIHNTPDGTFPNGIPNPLLPECRDDTRKAVIEHGADMGIAFDGDFDRCFLFDEKGQFIEGYYIVGLLAEAFLEKHPGAKIIHDPRLTWNTEAVVTAAGGTPVMSKTGHAFIKERMRTEDAIYGGEMSAHHYFRDFAYCDSGMIPWLLV
;
A
#
# COMPACT_ATOMS: atom_id res chain seq x y z
N VAL A 1 -6.88 -15.40 8.93
CA VAL A 1 -7.54 -15.75 7.65
C VAL A 1 -9.05 -15.94 7.78
N ASN A 2 -9.57 -16.35 8.94
CA ASN A 2 -11.03 -16.58 9.13
C ASN A 2 -11.93 -15.35 8.91
N ASN A 3 -11.37 -14.13 8.98
CA ASN A 3 -12.10 -12.89 8.71
C ASN A 3 -11.93 -12.40 7.25
N LEU A 4 -11.21 -13.14 6.40
CA LEU A 4 -11.07 -12.80 4.98
C LEU A 4 -12.28 -13.32 4.23
N THR A 5 -12.92 -12.44 3.44
CA THR A 5 -13.91 -12.84 2.45
C THR A 5 -13.22 -13.35 1.20
N PRO A 6 -13.93 -14.09 0.32
CA PRO A 6 -13.43 -14.38 -1.01
C PRO A 6 -13.01 -13.09 -1.73
N LEU A 7 -11.74 -13.01 -2.16
CA LEU A 7 -11.18 -11.86 -2.84
C LEU A 7 -10.38 -12.31 -4.07
N LYS A 8 -10.54 -11.61 -5.17
CA LYS A 8 -9.73 -11.74 -6.37
C LYS A 8 -8.89 -10.48 -6.56
N LEU A 9 -7.58 -10.64 -6.50
CA LEU A 9 -6.62 -9.54 -6.50
C LEU A 9 -5.75 -9.58 -7.74
N VAL A 10 -5.71 -8.47 -8.50
CA VAL A 10 -4.67 -8.29 -9.53
C VAL A 10 -3.41 -7.80 -8.85
N VAL A 11 -2.28 -8.44 -9.15
CA VAL A 11 -0.97 -8.01 -8.66
C VAL A 11 0.00 -7.82 -9.82
N ASN A 12 0.46 -6.59 -9.99
CA ASN A 12 1.44 -6.18 -10.98
C ASN A 12 2.79 -5.90 -10.31
N SER A 13 3.71 -6.85 -10.41
CA SER A 13 5.07 -6.70 -9.89
C SER A 13 6.00 -5.93 -10.83
N GLY A 14 5.53 -5.59 -12.04
CA GLY A 14 6.23 -4.73 -13.01
C GLY A 14 7.63 -5.23 -13.40
N ASN A 15 7.84 -6.55 -13.39
CA ASN A 15 9.15 -7.20 -13.54
C ASN A 15 10.21 -6.78 -12.52
N GLY A 16 9.81 -6.08 -11.46
CA GLY A 16 10.64 -5.73 -10.32
C GLY A 16 10.80 -6.89 -9.33
N ALA A 17 11.21 -6.55 -8.12
CA ALA A 17 11.56 -7.52 -7.08
C ALA A 17 10.38 -7.99 -6.23
N ALA A 18 9.15 -7.47 -6.44
CA ALA A 18 7.98 -7.85 -5.65
C ALA A 18 7.53 -9.31 -5.86
N GLY A 19 7.70 -9.84 -7.08
CA GLY A 19 7.07 -11.10 -7.50
C GLY A 19 7.36 -12.32 -6.61
N PRO A 20 8.63 -12.60 -6.26
CA PRO A 20 8.95 -13.70 -5.34
C PRO A 20 8.30 -13.57 -3.96
N VAL A 21 8.11 -12.34 -3.47
CA VAL A 21 7.42 -12.09 -2.19
C VAL A 21 5.92 -12.37 -2.33
N ILE A 22 5.30 -11.95 -3.43
CA ILE A 22 3.90 -12.25 -3.75
C ILE A 22 3.66 -13.76 -3.84
N ASP A 23 4.55 -14.51 -4.50
CA ASP A 23 4.46 -15.97 -4.60
C ASP A 23 4.54 -16.64 -3.21
N ALA A 24 5.41 -16.13 -2.33
CA ALA A 24 5.54 -16.63 -0.97
C ALA A 24 4.28 -16.33 -0.12
N ILE A 25 3.71 -15.13 -0.26
CA ILE A 25 2.48 -14.73 0.43
C ILE A 25 1.29 -15.56 -0.07
N GLU A 26 1.13 -15.72 -1.39
CA GLU A 26 0.10 -16.56 -2.01
C GLU A 26 0.19 -18.01 -1.50
N ALA A 27 1.38 -18.60 -1.49
CA ALA A 27 1.60 -19.94 -0.95
C ALA A 27 1.20 -20.04 0.52
N ARG A 28 1.52 -19.01 1.33
CA ARG A 28 1.15 -18.96 2.75
C ARG A 28 -0.36 -18.82 2.94
N LEU A 29 -1.03 -17.95 2.19
CA LEU A 29 -2.48 -17.76 2.24
C LEU A 29 -3.21 -19.05 1.85
N LYS A 30 -2.76 -19.73 0.79
CA LYS A 30 -3.29 -21.02 0.37
C LYS A 30 -3.11 -22.10 1.44
N ALA A 31 -1.92 -22.19 2.06
CA ALA A 31 -1.66 -23.14 3.14
C ALA A 31 -2.53 -22.89 4.38
N LEU A 32 -2.96 -21.64 4.60
CA LEU A 32 -3.89 -21.26 5.66
C LEU A 32 -5.37 -21.41 5.25
N GLY A 33 -5.67 -21.80 3.99
CA GLY A 33 -7.03 -21.90 3.48
C GLY A 33 -7.74 -20.56 3.30
N ALA A 34 -6.99 -19.47 3.12
CA ALA A 34 -7.57 -18.16 2.82
C ALA A 34 -8.22 -18.16 1.43
N PRO A 35 -9.44 -17.62 1.27
CA PRO A 35 -10.15 -17.61 0.00
C PRO A 35 -9.67 -16.46 -0.91
N VAL A 36 -8.37 -16.35 -1.17
CA VAL A 36 -7.79 -15.28 -2.00
C VAL A 36 -7.26 -15.87 -3.30
N GLU A 37 -7.70 -15.32 -4.41
CA GLU A 37 -7.24 -15.63 -5.76
C GLU A 37 -6.32 -14.50 -6.26
N PHE A 38 -5.12 -14.85 -6.75
CA PHE A 38 -4.19 -13.87 -7.32
C PHE A 38 -4.16 -13.96 -8.85
N ILE A 39 -4.39 -12.82 -9.51
CA ILE A 39 -4.14 -12.61 -10.93
C ILE A 39 -2.82 -11.86 -11.06
N LYS A 40 -1.74 -12.58 -11.31
CA LYS A 40 -0.38 -12.02 -11.32
C LYS A 40 0.01 -11.61 -12.74
N ILE A 41 0.34 -10.33 -12.93
CA ILE A 41 0.88 -9.78 -14.18
C ILE A 41 2.30 -9.27 -13.95
N HIS A 42 3.15 -9.40 -14.98
CA HIS A 42 4.57 -9.00 -14.93
C HIS A 42 5.31 -9.51 -13.68
N ASN A 43 4.97 -10.73 -13.21
CA ASN A 43 5.41 -11.21 -11.89
C ASN A 43 6.85 -11.70 -11.86
N THR A 44 7.38 -12.16 -12.99
CA THR A 44 8.74 -12.69 -13.05
C THR A 44 9.74 -11.52 -13.05
N PRO A 45 10.70 -11.47 -12.11
CA PRO A 45 11.73 -10.45 -12.11
C PRO A 45 12.55 -10.48 -13.41
N ASP A 46 12.67 -9.33 -14.06
CA ASP A 46 13.47 -9.15 -15.27
C ASP A 46 14.02 -7.71 -15.30
N GLY A 47 15.33 -7.58 -15.03
CA GLY A 47 16.02 -6.29 -15.00
C GLY A 47 16.17 -5.60 -16.36
N THR A 48 15.75 -6.24 -17.46
CA THR A 48 15.61 -5.57 -18.77
C THR A 48 14.30 -4.79 -18.89
N PHE A 49 13.36 -5.00 -17.95
CA PHE A 49 12.05 -4.34 -17.88
C PHE A 49 11.30 -4.39 -19.22
N PRO A 50 10.93 -5.59 -19.71
CA PRO A 50 10.30 -5.75 -21.03
C PRO A 50 8.96 -5.02 -21.17
N ASN A 51 8.31 -4.71 -20.04
CA ASN A 51 7.03 -3.99 -19.97
C ASN A 51 7.20 -2.54 -19.46
N GLY A 52 8.43 -2.01 -19.48
CA GLY A 52 8.77 -0.68 -18.97
C GLY A 52 9.21 -0.67 -17.51
N ILE A 53 9.94 0.37 -17.12
CA ILE A 53 10.43 0.55 -15.74
C ILE A 53 9.22 0.73 -14.81
N PRO A 54 9.07 -0.06 -13.74
CA PRO A 54 7.90 -0.01 -12.87
C PRO A 54 7.87 1.29 -12.06
N ASN A 55 6.97 2.20 -12.45
CA ASN A 55 6.67 3.41 -11.68
C ASN A 55 5.19 3.79 -11.80
N PRO A 56 4.27 3.11 -11.09
CA PRO A 56 2.83 3.34 -11.22
C PRO A 56 2.34 4.73 -10.77
N LEU A 57 3.20 5.59 -10.20
CA LEU A 57 2.92 7.03 -10.08
C LEU A 57 2.72 7.69 -11.45
N LEU A 58 3.38 7.20 -12.49
CA LEU A 58 3.24 7.70 -13.85
C LEU A 58 1.97 7.12 -14.51
N PRO A 59 1.05 7.95 -15.04
CA PRO A 59 -0.17 7.46 -15.68
C PRO A 59 0.04 6.38 -16.74
N GLU A 60 1.11 6.47 -17.53
CA GLU A 60 1.49 5.50 -18.56
C GLU A 60 1.81 4.10 -18.01
N CYS A 61 2.23 3.99 -16.74
CA CYS A 61 2.55 2.72 -16.09
C CYS A 61 1.33 2.05 -15.43
N ARG A 62 0.15 2.68 -15.47
CA ARG A 62 -1.05 2.22 -14.77
C ARG A 62 -1.94 1.31 -15.59
N ASP A 63 -1.78 1.35 -16.91
CA ASP A 63 -2.76 0.85 -17.85
C ASP A 63 -2.92 -0.68 -17.82
N ASP A 64 -1.83 -1.41 -17.61
CA ASP A 64 -1.86 -2.87 -17.57
C ASP A 64 -2.56 -3.39 -16.31
N THR A 65 -2.32 -2.76 -15.15
CA THR A 65 -3.04 -3.10 -13.92
C THR A 65 -4.53 -2.81 -14.07
N ARG A 66 -4.88 -1.62 -14.60
CA ARG A 66 -6.28 -1.23 -14.88
C ARG A 66 -6.99 -2.25 -15.78
N LYS A 67 -6.37 -2.62 -16.91
CA LYS A 67 -6.93 -3.57 -17.87
C LYS A 67 -7.16 -4.94 -17.23
N ALA A 68 -6.17 -5.45 -16.51
CA ALA A 68 -6.27 -6.74 -15.84
C ALA A 68 -7.39 -6.74 -14.77
N VAL A 69 -7.56 -5.66 -14.01
CA VAL A 69 -8.65 -5.56 -13.03
C VAL A 69 -10.02 -5.69 -13.72
N ILE A 70 -10.23 -4.94 -14.79
CA ILE A 70 -11.48 -4.94 -15.55
C ILE A 70 -11.71 -6.29 -16.24
N GLU A 71 -10.68 -6.85 -16.89
CA GLU A 71 -10.75 -8.11 -17.63
C GLU A 71 -11.12 -9.29 -16.73
N HIS A 72 -10.53 -9.35 -15.54
CA HIS A 72 -10.72 -10.47 -14.62
C HIS A 72 -11.86 -10.26 -13.62
N GLY A 73 -12.49 -9.08 -13.62
CA GLY A 73 -13.46 -8.68 -12.60
C GLY A 73 -12.88 -8.84 -11.21
N ALA A 74 -11.70 -8.27 -10.99
CA ALA A 74 -10.99 -8.31 -9.71
C ALA A 74 -11.55 -7.28 -8.73
N ASP A 75 -11.52 -7.59 -7.44
CA ASP A 75 -12.02 -6.71 -6.38
C ASP A 75 -11.08 -5.51 -6.15
N MET A 76 -9.78 -5.69 -6.39
CA MET A 76 -8.77 -4.65 -6.27
C MET A 76 -7.55 -4.99 -7.13
N GLY A 77 -6.86 -3.94 -7.62
CA GLY A 77 -5.54 -4.05 -8.23
C GLY A 77 -4.45 -3.48 -7.34
N ILE A 78 -3.30 -4.16 -7.33
CA ILE A 78 -2.09 -3.74 -6.62
C ILE A 78 -0.95 -3.68 -7.63
N ALA A 79 -0.21 -2.57 -7.65
CA ALA A 79 1.03 -2.45 -8.40
C ALA A 79 2.17 -1.98 -7.50
N PHE A 80 3.41 -2.30 -7.88
CA PHE A 80 4.61 -1.92 -7.15
C PHE A 80 5.58 -1.15 -8.05
N ASP A 81 6.50 -0.43 -7.43
CA ASP A 81 7.73 -0.01 -8.09
C ASP A 81 8.81 -1.10 -8.03
N GLY A 82 10.00 -0.80 -8.54
CA GLY A 82 11.03 -1.81 -8.82
C GLY A 82 11.52 -2.58 -7.60
N ASP A 83 11.66 -1.92 -6.46
CA ASP A 83 12.09 -2.46 -5.17
C ASP A 83 10.97 -2.57 -4.13
N PHE A 84 9.72 -2.31 -4.54
CA PHE A 84 8.47 -2.63 -3.85
C PHE A 84 8.33 -2.05 -2.43
N ASP A 85 9.02 -0.95 -2.14
CA ASP A 85 8.78 -0.16 -0.92
C ASP A 85 7.50 0.69 -1.05
N ARG A 86 7.06 0.96 -2.29
CA ARG A 86 5.79 1.62 -2.62
C ARG A 86 4.80 0.64 -3.25
N CYS A 87 3.54 0.79 -2.86
CA CYS A 87 2.43 0.09 -3.49
C CYS A 87 1.36 1.07 -3.96
N PHE A 88 0.65 0.68 -5.01
CA PHE A 88 -0.34 1.50 -5.69
C PHE A 88 -1.62 0.72 -5.84
N LEU A 89 -2.74 1.31 -5.45
CA LEU A 89 -4.03 0.62 -5.35
C LEU A 89 -4.98 1.09 -6.45
N PHE A 90 -5.75 0.15 -6.96
CA PHE A 90 -6.76 0.34 -7.98
C PHE A 90 -8.08 -0.25 -7.51
N ASP A 91 -9.19 0.49 -7.65
CA ASP A 91 -10.51 -0.03 -7.33
C ASP A 91 -11.01 -1.08 -8.34
N GLU A 92 -12.18 -1.65 -8.10
CA GLU A 92 -12.81 -2.70 -8.93
C GLU A 92 -13.14 -2.22 -10.36
N LYS A 93 -13.16 -0.89 -10.58
CA LYS A 93 -13.37 -0.26 -11.89
C LYS A 93 -12.04 0.10 -12.56
N GLY A 94 -10.92 -0.35 -12.00
CA GLY A 94 -9.58 -0.08 -12.47
C GLY A 94 -9.16 1.39 -12.31
N GLN A 95 -9.81 2.16 -11.45
CA GLN A 95 -9.41 3.53 -11.15
C GLN A 95 -8.25 3.52 -10.17
N PHE A 96 -7.18 4.25 -10.51
CA PHE A 96 -6.06 4.48 -9.61
C PHE A 96 -6.50 5.33 -8.42
N ILE A 97 -6.22 4.88 -7.21
CA ILE A 97 -6.49 5.64 -5.99
C ILE A 97 -5.28 6.50 -5.65
N GLU A 98 -5.49 7.81 -5.61
CA GLU A 98 -4.43 8.76 -5.26
C GLU A 98 -3.88 8.47 -3.86
N GLY A 99 -2.55 8.38 -3.74
CA GLY A 99 -1.86 7.96 -2.52
C GLY A 99 -2.20 8.82 -1.29
N TYR A 100 -2.62 10.07 -1.51
CA TYR A 100 -3.15 10.93 -0.47
C TYR A 100 -4.30 10.29 0.34
N TYR A 101 -5.28 9.66 -0.34
CA TYR A 101 -6.42 9.05 0.34
C TYR A 101 -6.04 7.78 1.09
N ILE A 102 -5.03 7.05 0.59
CA ILE A 102 -4.50 5.84 1.25
C ILE A 102 -3.87 6.17 2.61
N VAL A 103 -3.29 7.36 2.77
CA VAL A 103 -2.77 7.79 4.08
C VAL A 103 -3.88 7.82 5.14
N GLY A 104 -5.05 8.39 4.81
CA GLY A 104 -6.20 8.42 5.72
C GLY A 104 -6.77 7.03 5.99
N LEU A 105 -6.96 6.22 4.94
CA LEU A 105 -7.48 4.86 5.04
C LEU A 105 -6.65 3.98 5.99
N LEU A 106 -5.33 3.95 5.79
CA LEU A 106 -4.44 3.15 6.65
C LEU A 106 -4.40 3.71 8.06
N ALA A 107 -4.43 5.05 8.23
CA ALA A 107 -4.47 5.65 9.56
C ALA A 107 -5.70 5.21 10.36
N GLU A 108 -6.88 5.20 9.74
CA GLU A 108 -8.12 4.70 10.35
C GLU A 108 -7.98 3.23 10.79
N ALA A 109 -7.49 2.36 9.89
CA ALA A 109 -7.28 0.93 10.18
C ALA A 109 -6.32 0.68 11.37
N PHE A 110 -5.30 1.53 11.55
CA PHE A 110 -4.43 1.46 12.72
C PHE A 110 -5.10 1.99 13.99
N LEU A 111 -5.90 3.05 13.90
CA LEU A 111 -6.57 3.66 15.05
C LEU A 111 -7.70 2.78 15.60
N GLU A 112 -8.33 1.95 14.78
CA GLU A 112 -9.27 0.91 15.25
C GLU A 112 -8.61 -0.06 16.25
N LYS A 113 -7.32 -0.37 16.05
CA LYS A 113 -6.55 -1.29 16.91
C LYS A 113 -5.74 -0.57 17.99
N HIS A 114 -5.41 0.70 17.75
CA HIS A 114 -4.60 1.53 18.63
C HIS A 114 -5.29 2.89 18.88
N PRO A 115 -6.41 2.92 19.63
CA PRO A 115 -7.12 4.16 19.92
C PRO A 115 -6.20 5.20 20.57
N GLY A 116 -6.31 6.47 20.14
CA GLY A 116 -5.49 7.56 20.67
C GLY A 116 -4.05 7.63 20.13
N ALA A 117 -3.64 6.73 19.24
CA ALA A 117 -2.29 6.74 18.69
C ALA A 117 -2.03 7.97 17.80
N LYS A 118 -0.75 8.32 17.65
CA LYS A 118 -0.30 9.39 16.76
C LYS A 118 -0.06 8.85 15.35
N ILE A 119 -0.38 9.68 14.36
CA ILE A 119 -0.20 9.38 12.94
C ILE A 119 0.66 10.47 12.32
N ILE A 120 1.80 10.11 11.73
CA ILE A 120 2.66 11.07 11.04
C ILE A 120 2.18 11.26 9.60
N HIS A 121 2.12 12.51 9.13
CA HIS A 121 1.85 12.82 7.73
C HIS A 121 2.71 13.96 7.21
N ASP A 122 2.87 14.03 5.90
CA ASP A 122 3.59 15.13 5.24
C ASP A 122 2.73 16.40 5.09
N PRO A 123 3.31 17.55 4.66
CA PRO A 123 2.59 18.82 4.56
C PRO A 123 2.05 19.10 3.15
N ARG A 124 2.12 18.14 2.20
CA ARG A 124 1.75 18.40 0.78
C ARG A 124 0.24 18.43 0.60
N LEU A 125 -0.45 17.46 1.20
CA LEU A 125 -1.91 17.34 1.20
C LEU A 125 -2.33 16.83 2.59
N THR A 126 -3.11 17.62 3.34
CA THR A 126 -3.25 17.40 4.80
C THR A 126 -4.69 17.22 5.28
N TRP A 127 -5.65 17.98 4.76
CA TRP A 127 -7.00 18.08 5.34
C TRP A 127 -7.74 16.74 5.49
N ASN A 128 -7.65 15.85 4.51
CA ASN A 128 -8.28 14.53 4.57
C ASN A 128 -7.67 13.69 5.70
N THR A 129 -6.33 13.64 5.76
CA THR A 129 -5.62 12.89 6.79
C THR A 129 -5.92 13.44 8.17
N GLU A 130 -5.86 14.76 8.37
CA GLU A 130 -6.18 15.40 9.65
C GLU A 130 -7.62 15.11 10.09
N ALA A 131 -8.58 15.19 9.16
CA ALA A 131 -9.99 14.93 9.45
C ALA A 131 -10.24 13.45 9.82
N VAL A 132 -9.73 12.51 9.03
CA VAL A 132 -9.89 11.06 9.28
C VAL A 132 -9.22 10.66 10.58
N VAL A 133 -7.96 11.08 10.81
CA VAL A 133 -7.22 10.76 12.04
C VAL A 133 -7.94 11.30 13.27
N THR A 134 -8.42 12.54 13.23
CA THR A 134 -9.14 13.15 14.35
C THR A 134 -10.47 12.46 14.60
N ALA A 135 -11.23 12.13 13.54
CA ALA A 135 -12.51 11.43 13.65
C ALA A 135 -12.37 10.01 14.23
N ALA A 136 -11.28 9.31 13.88
CA ALA A 136 -10.93 8.01 14.43
C ALA A 136 -10.28 8.08 15.84
N GLY A 137 -10.25 9.25 16.47
CA GLY A 137 -9.76 9.44 17.84
C GLY A 137 -8.24 9.41 17.97
N GLY A 138 -7.50 9.56 16.87
CA GLY A 138 -6.05 9.68 16.85
C GLY A 138 -5.56 11.13 16.94
N THR A 139 -4.24 11.30 16.88
CA THR A 139 -3.60 12.62 16.80
C THR A 139 -2.77 12.74 15.52
N PRO A 140 -3.15 13.60 14.56
CA PRO A 140 -2.34 13.83 13.37
C PRO A 140 -1.13 14.68 13.75
N VAL A 141 0.06 14.27 13.30
CA VAL A 141 1.31 14.98 13.54
C VAL A 141 2.00 15.23 12.21
N MET A 142 2.03 16.49 11.80
CA MET A 142 2.71 16.90 10.59
C MET A 142 4.24 16.76 10.74
N SER A 143 4.90 16.34 9.67
CA SER A 143 6.35 16.27 9.52
C SER A 143 6.76 16.80 8.16
N LYS A 144 8.04 17.18 8.02
CA LYS A 144 8.62 17.48 6.71
C LYS A 144 8.61 16.21 5.84
N THR A 145 8.32 16.38 4.53
CA THR A 145 8.41 15.30 3.53
C THR A 145 9.82 14.73 3.45
N GLY A 146 9.92 13.42 3.26
CA GLY A 146 11.15 12.68 3.10
C GLY A 146 11.31 11.61 4.18
N HIS A 147 11.64 10.40 3.75
CA HIS A 147 11.70 9.21 4.60
C HIS A 147 12.49 9.41 5.90
N ALA A 148 13.63 10.12 5.86
CA ALA A 148 14.43 10.35 7.06
C ALA A 148 13.66 11.15 8.13
N PHE A 149 12.99 12.23 7.74
CA PHE A 149 12.22 13.09 8.64
C PHE A 149 11.00 12.36 9.20
N ILE A 150 10.27 11.62 8.35
CA ILE A 150 9.12 10.81 8.79
C ILE A 150 9.58 9.77 9.82
N LYS A 151 10.63 9.00 9.51
CA LYS A 151 11.17 7.95 10.38
C LYS A 151 11.71 8.50 11.71
N GLU A 152 12.36 9.66 11.70
CA GLU A 152 12.81 10.36 12.90
C GLU A 152 11.62 10.84 13.75
N ARG A 153 10.63 11.47 13.11
CA ARG A 153 9.44 11.99 13.78
C ARG A 153 8.60 10.87 14.39
N MET A 154 8.40 9.76 13.67
CA MET A 154 7.67 8.61 14.20
C MET A 154 8.33 8.05 15.47
N ARG A 155 9.67 7.93 15.48
CA ARG A 155 10.41 7.46 16.67
C ARG A 155 10.28 8.43 17.84
N THR A 156 10.40 9.73 17.57
CA THR A 156 10.29 10.78 18.60
C THR A 156 8.90 10.80 19.23
N GLU A 157 7.87 10.59 18.42
CA GLU A 157 6.47 10.68 18.84
C GLU A 157 5.87 9.36 19.31
N ASP A 158 6.60 8.25 19.12
CA ASP A 158 6.11 6.87 19.18
C ASP A 158 4.82 6.65 18.35
N ALA A 159 4.82 7.18 17.13
CA ALA A 159 3.68 7.10 16.24
C ALA A 159 3.52 5.67 15.69
N ILE A 160 2.29 5.16 15.65
CA ILE A 160 1.99 3.80 15.19
C ILE A 160 2.19 3.65 13.67
N TYR A 161 1.86 4.71 12.93
CA TYR A 161 1.87 4.75 11.47
C TYR A 161 2.31 6.14 10.99
N GLY A 162 3.01 6.17 9.87
CA GLY A 162 3.35 7.38 9.13
C GLY A 162 3.08 7.18 7.64
N GLY A 163 2.59 8.20 6.96
CA GLY A 163 2.28 8.10 5.53
C GLY A 163 2.64 9.36 4.76
N GLU A 164 3.10 9.16 3.53
CA GLU A 164 3.36 10.22 2.55
C GLU A 164 2.47 10.02 1.33
N MET A 165 1.97 11.12 0.74
CA MET A 165 1.08 11.00 -0.44
C MET A 165 1.74 10.32 -1.65
N SER A 166 3.07 10.22 -1.66
CA SER A 166 3.88 9.54 -2.68
C SER A 166 3.97 8.01 -2.51
N ALA A 167 3.02 7.41 -1.80
CA ALA A 167 2.89 5.97 -1.57
C ALA A 167 3.97 5.32 -0.67
N HIS A 168 4.66 6.10 0.15
CA HIS A 168 5.49 5.54 1.24
C HIS A 168 4.64 5.45 2.51
N HIS A 169 4.58 4.23 3.08
CA HIS A 169 3.78 3.89 4.25
C HIS A 169 4.68 3.21 5.28
N TYR A 170 4.84 3.85 6.44
CA TYR A 170 5.80 3.50 7.48
C TYR A 170 5.09 2.93 8.70
N PHE A 171 5.62 1.86 9.29
CA PHE A 171 4.96 1.14 10.39
C PHE A 171 5.90 0.99 11.58
N ARG A 172 5.43 1.39 12.77
CA ARG A 172 6.21 1.31 14.02
C ARG A 172 6.81 -0.07 14.23
N ASP A 173 5.96 -1.09 14.19
CA ASP A 173 6.32 -2.47 14.51
C ASP A 173 7.08 -3.15 13.35
N PHE A 174 7.23 -2.46 12.21
CA PHE A 174 8.16 -2.80 11.13
C PHE A 174 9.44 -1.97 11.20
N ALA A 175 9.99 -1.82 12.42
CA ALA A 175 11.19 -1.04 12.71
C ALA A 175 11.12 0.45 12.27
N TYR A 176 9.91 1.02 12.24
CA TYR A 176 9.62 2.34 11.66
C TYR A 176 10.04 2.46 10.19
N CYS A 177 10.13 1.35 9.46
CA CYS A 177 10.42 1.34 8.03
C CYS A 177 9.14 1.31 7.22
N ASP A 178 9.29 1.70 5.97
CA ASP A 178 8.29 1.57 4.93
C ASP A 178 8.21 0.15 4.38
N SER A 179 7.02 -0.21 3.91
CA SER A 179 6.76 -1.47 3.24
C SER A 179 5.66 -1.29 2.21
N GLY A 180 5.87 -1.73 0.97
CA GLY A 180 4.81 -1.85 -0.01
C GLY A 180 3.89 -3.06 0.25
N MET A 181 4.31 -4.02 1.09
CA MET A 181 3.55 -5.26 1.32
C MET A 181 2.47 -5.12 2.40
N ILE A 182 2.74 -4.37 3.46
CA ILE A 182 1.80 -4.19 4.57
C ILE A 182 0.51 -3.46 4.14
N PRO A 183 0.54 -2.37 3.36
CA PRO A 183 -0.66 -1.61 3.00
C PRO A 183 -1.79 -2.45 2.40
N TRP A 184 -1.52 -3.23 1.36
CA TRP A 184 -2.56 -3.99 0.66
C TRP A 184 -3.08 -5.18 1.47
N LEU A 185 -2.34 -5.64 2.48
CA LEU A 185 -2.80 -6.66 3.43
C LEU A 185 -3.76 -6.09 4.49
N LEU A 186 -3.81 -4.77 4.64
CA LEU A 186 -4.68 -4.06 5.59
C LEU A 186 -5.95 -3.51 4.96
N VAL A 187 -5.95 -3.29 3.63
CA VAL A 187 -7.11 -2.88 2.82
C VAL A 187 -7.94 -4.10 2.46
#